data_AF-A0AA39CV44-F1
#
_entry.id   AF-A0AA39CV44-F1
#
_cell.length_a   1.000
_cell.length_b   1.000
_cell.length_c   1.000
_cell.angle_alpha   90.00
_cell.angle_beta   90.00
_cell.angle_gamma   90.00
#
_symmetry.space_group_name_H-M   'P 1'
#
loop_
_entity.id
_entity.type
_entity.pdbx_description
1 polymer ?
#
loop_
_entity_poly.entity_id
_entity_poly.type
_entity_poly.pdbx_seq_one_letter_code
_entity_poly.pdbx_strand_id
1 'polypeptide(L)'
;MLSSPSKDTAQSPLLEGELEKLNAEYASAIEENQAAQSKYEDALERRRRRSQSNKGDDRDSSHNPRTLLNRHVELRSLQKRNTSFVVLKDELDKIKSLLDSAKWKVRPAAAQEQLTVPPDARNDISLLEHTLMRHVKALEMAVVQSHLEAKAEKAKLDKARVRAQSDEHGVTPEQRVRAMLTTRRHLTKWLEESLEKCQDNFGEHGGDDKDVQDPGPGQNGEVITDDMIDEQYERYLDARRRIIDAVDNLRAPIPFKGGESTEQQPHEEQGKATRQKGLGGSAVLNNVERNLLPSLRHNSVVKSHLALIREQLDDEARATKNMLDRLSDESQLLQAFPILARSGRFEHAASAIGTKSEAREDQVGDDEVAQRIKPWLFAAEAAEVALSSNMEKQLGQGTEAMHTVSRSLAELSLLKNTKLDENFVL
;
A
#
# COMPACT_ATOMS: atom_id res chain seq x y z
N MET A 1 78.02 -15.34 36.21
CA MET A 1 76.56 -15.50 36.08
C MET A 1 76.04 -14.21 35.46
N LEU A 2 76.03 -14.06 34.13
CA LEU A 2 74.98 -14.48 33.19
C LEU A 2 73.60 -13.94 33.59
N SER A 3 73.15 -12.84 32.98
CA SER A 3 71.89 -12.82 32.22
C SER A 3 71.76 -11.53 31.41
N SER A 4 71.30 -11.71 30.17
CA SER A 4 71.25 -10.78 29.05
C SER A 4 70.18 -9.68 29.19
N PRO A 5 70.34 -8.51 28.54
CA PRO A 5 69.19 -7.70 28.13
C PRO A 5 68.63 -8.25 26.81
N SER A 6 67.45 -8.87 26.88
CA SER A 6 66.72 -9.36 25.71
C SER A 6 65.78 -8.28 25.16
N LYS A 7 65.89 -8.07 23.85
CA LYS A 7 64.98 -7.43 22.89
C LYS A 7 63.54 -7.23 23.38
N ASP A 8 63.05 -5.99 23.24
CA ASP A 8 61.74 -5.67 22.67
C ASP A 8 61.68 -4.17 22.30
N THR A 9 62.36 -3.81 21.21
CA THR A 9 62.20 -2.52 20.53
C THR A 9 61.75 -2.80 19.10
N ALA A 10 60.46 -3.03 18.89
CA ALA A 10 59.91 -3.21 17.54
C ALA A 10 58.46 -2.72 17.34
N GLN A 11 57.73 -2.27 18.37
CA GLN A 11 56.32 -1.89 18.21
C GLN A 11 55.99 -0.43 18.57
N SER A 12 56.88 0.31 19.23
CA SER A 12 56.65 1.72 19.59
C SER A 12 56.66 2.74 18.43
N PRO A 13 57.49 2.61 17.36
CA PRO A 13 57.56 3.67 16.34
C PRO A 13 56.39 3.64 15.33
N LEU A 14 55.59 2.57 15.33
CA LEU A 14 54.52 2.38 14.34
C LEU A 14 53.21 3.05 14.77
N LEU A 15 52.94 3.09 16.09
CA LEU A 15 51.79 3.78 16.66
C LEU A 15 52.02 5.30 16.77
N GLU A 16 53.25 5.74 17.04
CA GLU A 16 53.61 7.17 16.99
C GLU A 16 53.44 7.72 15.56
N GLY A 17 53.84 6.99 14.53
CA GLY A 17 53.67 7.40 13.14
C GLY A 17 52.21 7.46 12.67
N GLU A 18 51.32 6.64 13.22
CA GLU A 18 49.87 6.72 12.93
C GLU A 18 49.20 7.89 13.67
N LEU A 19 49.60 8.16 14.92
CA LEU A 19 49.15 9.32 15.68
C LEU A 19 49.62 10.64 15.05
N GLU A 20 50.87 10.69 14.57
CA GLU A 20 51.40 11.87 13.86
C GLU A 20 50.67 12.12 12.55
N LYS A 21 50.33 11.07 11.79
CA LYS A 21 49.51 11.19 10.57
C LYS A 21 48.10 11.66 10.88
N LEU A 22 47.46 11.10 11.90
CA LEU A 22 46.11 11.52 12.31
C LEU A 22 46.10 12.97 12.81
N ASN A 23 47.13 13.38 13.55
CA ASN A 23 47.28 14.77 13.99
C ASN A 23 47.54 15.72 12.81
N ALA A 24 48.28 15.29 11.79
CA ALA A 24 48.48 16.06 10.56
C ALA A 24 47.19 16.19 9.74
N GLU A 25 46.41 15.11 9.62
CA GLU A 25 45.10 15.11 8.96
C GLU A 25 44.11 16.01 9.71
N TYR A 26 44.10 15.96 11.04
CA TYR A 26 43.28 16.82 11.88
C TYR A 26 43.67 18.30 11.76
N ALA A 27 44.96 18.60 11.72
CA ALA A 27 45.46 19.97 11.49
C ALA A 27 45.03 20.49 10.11
N SER A 28 45.18 19.67 9.06
CA SER A 28 44.72 19.99 7.70
C SER A 28 43.21 20.25 7.66
N ALA A 29 42.42 19.41 8.35
CA ALA A 29 40.97 19.57 8.41
C ALA A 29 40.55 20.86 9.13
N ILE A 30 41.30 21.31 10.15
CA ILE A 30 41.05 22.59 10.82
C ILE A 30 41.39 23.77 9.90
N GLU A 31 42.52 23.72 9.20
CA GLU A 31 42.91 24.77 8.26
C GLU A 31 41.89 24.91 7.12
N GLU A 32 41.41 23.79 6.58
CA GLU A 32 40.34 23.76 5.59
C GLU A 32 39.03 24.33 6.13
N ASN A 33 38.68 24.05 7.39
CA ASN A 33 37.49 24.61 8.03
C ASN A 33 37.61 26.13 8.22
N GLN A 34 38.77 26.62 8.65
CA GLN A 34 39.03 28.07 8.78
C GLN A 34 39.02 28.76 7.40
N ALA A 35 39.54 28.10 6.36
CA ALA A 35 39.47 28.58 4.98
C ALA A 35 38.02 28.60 4.46
N ALA A 36 37.19 27.63 4.85
CA ALA A 36 35.78 27.62 4.48
C ALA A 36 34.98 28.71 5.22
N GLN A 37 35.27 28.93 6.51
CA GLN A 37 34.65 29.98 7.32
C GLN A 37 35.00 31.37 6.78
N SER A 38 36.27 31.65 6.51
CA SER A 38 36.69 32.93 5.90
C SER A 38 36.04 33.16 4.53
N LYS A 39 35.95 32.13 3.66
CA LYS A 39 35.23 32.23 2.38
C LYS A 39 33.73 32.52 2.55
N TYR A 40 33.12 31.95 3.59
CA TYR A 40 31.71 32.19 3.91
C TYR A 40 31.49 33.62 4.42
N GLU A 41 32.36 34.10 5.30
CA GLU A 41 32.35 35.49 5.78
C GLU A 41 32.57 36.48 4.63
N ASP A 42 33.52 36.21 3.74
CA ASP A 42 33.73 36.96 2.51
C ASP A 42 32.48 37.00 1.62
N ALA A 43 31.77 35.87 1.49
CA ALA A 43 30.53 35.79 0.73
C ALA A 43 29.40 36.59 1.39
N LEU A 44 29.32 36.58 2.72
CA LEU A 44 28.39 37.41 3.50
C LEU A 44 28.72 38.90 3.36
N GLU A 45 29.99 39.27 3.40
CA GLU A 45 30.44 40.65 3.19
C GLU A 45 30.15 41.12 1.77
N ARG A 46 30.44 40.32 0.74
CA ARG A 46 30.07 40.63 -0.66
C ARG A 46 28.58 40.82 -0.82
N ARG A 47 27.75 40.02 -0.12
CA ARG A 47 26.29 40.17 -0.10
C ARG A 47 25.86 41.44 0.62
N ARG A 48 26.47 41.78 1.76
CA ARG A 48 26.22 43.04 2.49
C ARG A 48 26.61 44.26 1.65
N ARG A 49 27.77 44.24 0.99
CA ARG A 49 28.23 45.32 0.09
C ARG A 49 27.32 45.48 -1.12
N ARG A 50 26.87 44.40 -1.77
CA ARG A 50 25.84 44.44 -2.84
C ARG A 50 24.52 45.01 -2.34
N SER A 51 24.10 44.65 -1.13
CA SER A 51 22.87 45.19 -0.53
C SER A 51 23.00 46.68 -0.13
N GLN A 52 24.21 47.17 0.10
CA GLN A 52 24.47 48.59 0.41
C GLN A 52 24.69 49.42 -0.87
N SER A 53 25.29 48.89 -1.94
CA SER A 53 25.40 49.60 -3.22
C SER A 53 24.05 49.73 -3.92
N ASN A 54 23.12 48.80 -3.71
CA ASN A 54 21.76 48.86 -4.25
C ASN A 54 20.78 49.73 -3.43
N LYS A 55 21.24 50.42 -2.38
CA LYS A 55 20.40 51.41 -1.65
C LYS A 55 20.33 52.78 -2.34
N GLY A 56 21.02 52.96 -3.47
CA GLY A 56 21.12 54.24 -4.16
C GLY A 56 20.03 54.53 -5.20
N ASP A 57 19.32 53.55 -5.76
CA ASP A 57 18.61 53.81 -7.03
C ASP A 57 17.24 53.16 -7.23
N ASP A 58 16.65 52.48 -6.24
CA ASP A 58 15.30 51.91 -6.37
C ASP A 58 14.38 52.34 -5.22
N ARG A 59 14.12 53.65 -5.16
CA ARG A 59 12.85 54.15 -4.60
C ARG A 59 11.82 54.10 -5.71
N ASP A 60 11.21 52.94 -5.92
CA ASP A 60 9.78 52.78 -6.20
C ASP A 60 9.43 51.31 -6.53
N SER A 61 8.40 50.77 -5.86
CA SER A 61 7.57 49.62 -6.29
C SER A 61 7.92 48.14 -5.97
N SER A 62 9.01 47.78 -5.27
CA SER A 62 9.38 46.33 -5.16
C SER A 62 9.08 45.59 -3.85
N HIS A 63 8.51 46.21 -2.81
CA HIS A 63 8.28 45.55 -1.51
C HIS A 63 6.80 45.50 -1.09
N ASN A 64 5.92 45.09 -2.01
CA ASN A 64 4.59 44.64 -1.61
C ASN A 64 4.70 43.18 -1.13
N PRO A 65 4.30 42.82 0.10
CA PRO A 65 4.41 41.44 0.62
C PRO A 65 3.64 40.43 -0.25
N ARG A 66 2.62 40.91 -0.98
CA ARG A 66 1.86 40.15 -1.96
C ARG A 66 2.68 39.77 -3.20
N THR A 67 3.55 40.64 -3.71
CA THR A 67 4.40 40.31 -4.87
C THR A 67 5.53 39.36 -4.48
N LEU A 68 6.04 39.46 -3.25
CA LEU A 68 6.99 38.49 -2.68
C LEU A 68 6.36 37.11 -2.47
N LEU A 69 5.12 37.05 -1.96
CA LEU A 69 4.38 35.80 -1.80
C LEU A 69 4.10 35.14 -3.15
N ASN A 70 3.62 35.91 -4.13
CA ASN A 70 3.36 35.41 -5.48
C ASN A 70 4.64 34.87 -6.14
N ARG A 71 5.76 35.61 -6.01
CA ARG A 71 7.07 35.15 -6.49
C ARG A 71 7.54 33.87 -5.79
N HIS A 72 7.26 33.72 -4.50
CA HIS A 72 7.58 32.52 -3.76
C HIS A 72 6.72 31.32 -4.20
N VAL A 73 5.43 31.53 -4.46
CA VAL A 73 4.53 30.49 -4.99
C VAL A 73 4.97 30.06 -6.39
N GLU A 74 5.30 31.00 -7.26
CA GLU A 74 5.82 30.72 -8.60
C GLU A 74 7.13 29.93 -8.53
N LEU A 75 8.06 30.34 -7.67
CA LEU A 75 9.34 29.66 -7.47
C LEU A 75 9.12 28.22 -6.96
N ARG A 76 8.20 28.02 -6.02
CA ARG A 76 7.86 26.68 -5.52
C ARG A 76 7.22 25.82 -6.61
N SER A 77 6.38 26.42 -7.45
CA SER A 77 5.77 25.72 -8.60
C SER A 77 6.83 25.31 -9.63
N LEU A 78 7.84 26.16 -9.87
CA LEU A 78 8.97 25.87 -10.75
C LEU A 78 9.88 24.80 -10.15
N GLN A 79 10.16 24.85 -8.85
CA GLN A 79 10.90 23.80 -8.16
C GLN A 79 10.21 22.44 -8.29
N LYS A 80 8.89 22.39 -8.06
CA LYS A 80 8.11 21.15 -8.23
C LYS A 80 8.21 20.60 -9.65
N ARG A 81 8.07 21.47 -10.67
CA ARG A 81 8.24 21.08 -12.08
C ARG A 81 9.66 20.58 -12.37
N ASN A 82 10.68 21.26 -11.84
CA ASN A 82 12.07 20.85 -12.02
C ASN A 82 12.32 19.48 -11.37
N THR A 83 11.84 19.24 -10.14
CA THR A 83 11.95 17.92 -9.51
C THR A 83 11.25 16.83 -10.32
N SER A 84 10.09 17.10 -10.92
CA SER A 84 9.43 16.12 -11.79
C SER A 84 10.22 15.85 -13.07
N PHE A 85 10.87 16.86 -13.66
CA PHE A 85 11.72 16.67 -14.83
C PHE A 85 12.98 15.89 -14.51
N VAL A 86 13.60 16.13 -13.35
CA VAL A 86 14.76 15.36 -12.88
C VAL A 86 14.37 13.90 -12.66
N VAL A 87 13.24 13.64 -11.99
CA VAL A 87 12.74 12.26 -11.80
C VAL A 87 12.45 11.58 -13.15
N LEU A 88 11.77 12.25 -14.08
CA LEU A 88 11.51 11.69 -15.42
C LEU A 88 12.81 11.41 -16.18
N LYS A 89 13.81 12.29 -16.06
CA LYS A 89 15.12 12.09 -16.65
C LYS A 89 15.82 10.88 -16.03
N ASP A 90 15.80 10.75 -14.71
CA ASP A 90 16.40 9.63 -14.00
C ASP A 90 15.72 8.30 -14.37
N GLU A 91 14.39 8.28 -14.51
CA GLU A 91 13.67 7.09 -14.99
C GLU A 91 13.99 6.76 -16.45
N LEU A 92 14.11 7.76 -17.32
CA LEU A 92 14.55 7.55 -18.70
C LEU A 92 16.00 7.03 -18.76
N ASP A 93 16.89 7.55 -17.92
CA ASP A 93 18.28 7.12 -17.88
C ASP A 93 18.40 5.71 -17.25
N LYS A 94 17.52 5.34 -16.30
CA LYS A 94 17.37 3.94 -15.85
C LYS A 94 16.90 3.05 -16.98
N ILE A 95 15.88 3.44 -17.76
CA ILE A 95 15.39 2.66 -18.90
C ILE A 95 16.49 2.50 -19.96
N LYS A 96 17.27 3.56 -20.25
CA LYS A 96 18.44 3.46 -21.14
C LYS A 96 19.49 2.53 -20.58
N SER A 97 19.80 2.60 -19.28
CA SER A 97 20.76 1.68 -18.66
C SER A 97 20.29 0.23 -18.68
N LEU A 98 18.97 0.00 -18.57
CA LEU A 98 18.37 -1.33 -18.71
C LEU A 98 18.41 -1.80 -20.17
N LEU A 99 18.26 -0.90 -21.14
CA LEU A 99 18.38 -1.19 -22.57
C LEU A 99 19.84 -1.43 -22.99
N ASP A 100 20.80 -0.74 -22.39
CA ASP A 100 22.23 -0.94 -22.62
C ASP A 100 22.75 -2.21 -21.91
N SER A 101 22.18 -2.53 -20.75
CA SER A 101 22.46 -3.78 -20.01
C SER A 101 21.77 -4.99 -20.64
N ALA A 102 20.58 -4.81 -21.21
CA ALA A 102 19.96 -5.78 -22.10
C ALA A 102 20.56 -5.60 -23.49
N LYS A 103 21.77 -6.12 -23.72
CA LYS A 103 22.18 -6.47 -25.08
C LYS A 103 21.23 -7.57 -25.56
N TRP A 104 20.08 -7.17 -26.08
CA TRP A 104 19.18 -8.06 -26.82
C TRP A 104 20.04 -8.65 -27.92
N LYS A 105 20.38 -9.92 -27.77
CA LYS A 105 20.99 -10.72 -28.82
C LYS A 105 19.87 -10.92 -29.84
N VAL A 106 19.68 -9.90 -30.69
CA VAL A 106 18.83 -9.99 -31.87
C VAL A 106 19.37 -11.17 -32.68
N ARG A 107 18.60 -12.25 -32.67
CA ARG A 107 18.79 -13.41 -33.53
C ARG A 107 18.80 -12.89 -34.98
N PRO A 108 19.86 -13.15 -35.78
CA PRO A 108 19.90 -12.63 -37.13
C PRO A 108 19.02 -13.46 -38.07
N ALA A 109 18.30 -12.72 -38.92
CA ALA A 109 17.87 -13.02 -40.29
C ALA A 109 17.34 -14.43 -40.63
N ALA A 110 16.01 -14.56 -40.63
CA ALA A 110 15.30 -15.42 -41.58
C ALA A 110 13.87 -14.88 -41.83
N ALA A 111 13.77 -13.63 -42.29
CA ALA A 111 12.62 -13.02 -42.99
C ALA A 111 12.81 -11.50 -43.01
N GLN A 112 13.91 -11.03 -43.59
CA GLN A 112 14.03 -9.63 -43.97
C GLN A 112 13.54 -9.53 -45.41
N GLU A 113 12.23 -9.71 -45.59
CA GLU A 113 11.59 -9.18 -46.78
C GLU A 113 11.80 -7.67 -46.75
N GLN A 114 12.40 -7.19 -47.82
CA GLN A 114 12.79 -5.81 -48.04
C GLN A 114 11.54 -4.92 -48.01
N LEU A 115 11.21 -4.36 -46.86
CA LEU A 115 10.31 -3.21 -46.79
C LEU A 115 11.16 -1.96 -47.06
N THR A 116 11.36 -1.70 -48.35
CA THR A 116 11.85 -0.43 -48.87
C THR A 116 11.00 0.67 -48.28
N VAL A 117 11.58 1.48 -47.39
CA VAL A 117 10.96 2.63 -46.75
C VAL A 117 10.76 3.76 -47.76
N PRO A 118 9.53 4.20 -48.07
CA PRO A 118 9.28 5.57 -48.52
C PRO A 118 8.98 6.44 -47.28
N PRO A 119 9.40 7.72 -47.27
CA PRO A 119 9.24 8.58 -46.11
C PRO A 119 7.81 9.13 -46.06
N ASP A 120 6.92 8.51 -45.28
CA ASP A 120 5.65 9.13 -44.88
C ASP A 120 5.28 8.73 -43.44
N ALA A 121 6.03 9.28 -42.48
CA ALA A 121 5.92 9.05 -41.03
C ALA A 121 4.58 9.46 -40.39
N ARG A 122 3.56 9.85 -41.18
CA ARG A 122 2.25 10.27 -40.69
C ARG A 122 1.20 9.15 -40.73
N ASN A 123 1.35 8.19 -41.65
CA ASN A 123 0.43 7.05 -41.79
C ASN A 123 0.84 5.87 -40.89
N ASP A 124 2.11 5.77 -40.51
CA ASP A 124 2.59 4.72 -39.60
C ASP A 124 2.18 4.96 -38.15
N ILE A 125 2.06 6.22 -37.73
CA ILE A 125 1.59 6.58 -36.38
C ILE A 125 0.11 6.24 -36.23
N SER A 126 -0.73 6.55 -37.22
CA SER A 126 -2.16 6.23 -37.17
C SER A 126 -2.40 4.71 -37.22
N LEU A 127 -1.62 3.96 -37.99
CA LEU A 127 -1.68 2.50 -38.02
C LEU A 127 -1.21 1.89 -36.68
N LEU A 128 -0.17 2.46 -36.07
CA LEU A 128 0.29 2.05 -34.73
C LEU A 128 -0.73 2.39 -33.64
N GLU A 129 -1.40 3.55 -33.71
CA GLU A 129 -2.47 3.94 -32.81
C GLU A 129 -3.67 2.99 -32.92
N HIS A 130 -4.07 2.62 -34.14
CA HIS A 130 -5.17 1.68 -34.36
C HIS A 130 -4.84 0.27 -33.88
N THR A 131 -3.60 -0.20 -34.09
CA THR A 131 -3.16 -1.50 -33.57
C THR A 131 -3.08 -1.49 -32.05
N LEU A 132 -2.55 -0.44 -31.43
CA LEU A 132 -2.50 -0.29 -29.97
C LEU A 132 -3.91 -0.22 -29.37
N MET A 133 -4.82 0.57 -29.94
CA MET A 133 -6.22 0.60 -29.51
C MET A 133 -6.89 -0.77 -29.62
N ARG A 134 -6.60 -1.55 -30.68
CA ARG A 134 -7.12 -2.91 -30.83
C ARG A 134 -6.60 -3.83 -29.73
N HIS A 135 -5.31 -3.74 -29.39
CA HIS A 135 -4.71 -4.54 -28.32
C HIS A 135 -5.23 -4.12 -26.93
N VAL A 136 -5.39 -2.82 -26.67
CA VAL A 136 -6.00 -2.31 -25.44
C VAL A 136 -7.43 -2.82 -25.30
N LYS A 137 -8.24 -2.74 -26.36
CA LYS A 137 -9.61 -3.26 -26.36
C LYS A 137 -9.65 -4.78 -26.15
N ALA A 138 -8.71 -5.53 -26.73
CA ALA A 138 -8.61 -6.96 -26.51
C ALA A 138 -8.23 -7.30 -25.06
N LEU A 139 -7.33 -6.52 -24.45
CA LEU A 139 -6.97 -6.65 -23.05
C LEU A 139 -8.13 -6.29 -22.13
N GLU A 140 -8.85 -5.20 -22.39
CA GLU A 140 -10.06 -4.82 -21.65
C GLU A 140 -11.10 -5.95 -21.68
N MET A 141 -11.34 -6.55 -22.85
CA MET A 141 -12.24 -7.69 -22.98
C MET A 141 -11.74 -8.91 -22.21
N ALA A 142 -10.44 -9.23 -22.26
CA ALA A 142 -9.85 -10.34 -21.51
C ALA A 142 -9.92 -10.11 -19.98
N VAL A 143 -9.72 -8.88 -19.53
CA VAL A 143 -9.86 -8.49 -18.11
C VAL A 143 -11.31 -8.61 -17.66
N VAL A 144 -12.27 -8.17 -18.48
CA VAL A 144 -13.69 -8.33 -18.17
C VAL A 144 -14.08 -9.80 -18.13
N GLN A 145 -13.62 -10.61 -19.09
CA GLN A 145 -13.89 -12.06 -19.11
C GLN A 145 -13.31 -12.76 -17.89
N SER A 146 -12.04 -12.53 -17.57
CA SER A 146 -11.40 -13.11 -16.38
C SER A 146 -12.06 -12.65 -15.08
N HIS A 147 -12.54 -11.40 -15.00
CA HIS A 147 -13.30 -10.93 -13.84
C HIS A 147 -14.66 -11.61 -13.70
N LEU A 148 -15.35 -11.86 -14.82
CA LEU A 148 -16.61 -12.61 -14.83
C LEU A 148 -16.39 -14.07 -14.42
N GLU A 149 -15.34 -14.70 -14.93
CA GLU A 149 -14.93 -16.05 -14.54
C GLU A 149 -14.58 -16.13 -13.05
N ALA A 150 -13.80 -15.18 -12.53
CA ALA A 150 -13.45 -15.09 -11.12
C ALA A 150 -14.70 -14.91 -10.24
N LYS A 151 -15.66 -14.08 -10.67
CA LYS A 151 -16.96 -13.94 -9.99
C LYS A 151 -17.77 -15.23 -10.01
N ALA A 152 -17.78 -15.94 -11.14
CA ALA A 152 -18.47 -17.23 -11.28
C ALA A 152 -17.85 -18.29 -10.36
N GLU A 153 -16.52 -18.38 -10.29
CA GLU A 153 -15.81 -19.28 -9.38
C GLU A 153 -16.03 -18.93 -7.92
N LYS A 154 -15.99 -17.63 -7.57
CA LYS A 154 -16.32 -17.18 -6.20
C LYS A 154 -17.74 -17.58 -5.80
N ALA A 155 -18.72 -17.41 -6.69
CA ALA A 155 -20.10 -17.82 -6.43
C ALA A 155 -20.25 -19.35 -6.28
N LYS A 156 -19.45 -20.15 -7.01
CA LYS A 156 -19.40 -21.61 -6.81
C LYS A 156 -18.79 -21.98 -5.46
N LEU A 157 -17.72 -21.30 -5.04
CA LEU A 157 -17.09 -21.48 -3.73
C LEU A 157 -18.03 -21.11 -2.58
N ASP A 158 -18.74 -19.99 -2.69
CA ASP A 158 -19.71 -19.56 -1.68
C ASP A 158 -20.86 -20.58 -1.57
N LYS A 159 -21.36 -21.11 -2.70
CA LYS A 159 -22.34 -22.20 -2.71
C LYS A 159 -21.80 -23.48 -2.05
N ALA A 160 -20.54 -23.83 -2.31
CA ALA A 160 -19.89 -24.99 -1.69
C ALA A 160 -19.69 -24.79 -0.18
N ARG A 161 -19.34 -23.56 0.25
CA ARG A 161 -19.18 -23.19 1.65
C ARG A 161 -20.51 -23.26 2.41
N VAL A 162 -21.60 -22.75 1.82
CA VAL A 162 -22.94 -22.85 2.42
C VAL A 162 -23.39 -24.31 2.54
N ARG A 163 -23.13 -25.16 1.53
CA ARG A 163 -23.38 -26.61 1.63
C ARG A 163 -22.57 -27.29 2.73
N ALA A 164 -21.29 -26.95 2.84
CA ALA A 164 -20.43 -27.49 3.90
C ALA A 164 -20.91 -27.08 5.30
N GLN A 165 -21.38 -25.85 5.47
CA GLN A 165 -21.92 -25.36 6.74
C GLN A 165 -23.29 -25.96 7.09
N SER A 166 -24.14 -26.28 6.11
CA SER A 166 -25.41 -26.98 6.36
C SER A 166 -25.22 -28.46 6.73
N ASP A 167 -24.15 -29.09 6.24
CA ASP A 167 -23.86 -30.52 6.49
C ASP A 167 -23.11 -30.77 7.82
N GLU A 168 -22.58 -29.72 8.48
CA GLU A 168 -21.84 -29.84 9.76
C GLU A 168 -22.70 -30.37 10.92
N HIS A 169 -24.03 -30.35 10.80
CA HIS A 169 -24.95 -30.80 11.86
C HIS A 169 -25.14 -32.33 11.91
N GLY A 170 -24.47 -33.10 11.04
CA GLY A 170 -24.57 -34.57 10.99
C GLY A 170 -23.23 -35.33 10.99
N VAL A 171 -22.08 -34.66 11.11
CA VAL A 171 -20.76 -35.30 10.91
C VAL A 171 -20.26 -35.94 12.21
N THR A 172 -20.19 -37.27 12.21
CA THR A 172 -19.56 -38.04 13.31
C THR A 172 -18.05 -37.76 13.38
N PRO A 173 -17.42 -37.80 14.57
CA PRO A 173 -15.99 -37.51 14.72
C PRO A 173 -15.10 -38.42 13.87
N GLU A 174 -15.52 -39.66 13.60
CA GLU A 174 -14.80 -40.60 12.73
C GLU A 174 -14.82 -40.18 11.25
N GLN A 175 -15.94 -39.65 10.76
CA GLN A 175 -16.03 -39.12 9.39
C GLN A 175 -15.14 -37.88 9.23
N ARG A 176 -15.02 -37.05 10.26
CA ARG A 176 -14.10 -35.91 10.27
C ARG A 176 -12.64 -36.35 10.16
N VAL A 177 -12.24 -37.37 10.92
CA VAL A 177 -10.88 -37.93 10.85
C VAL A 177 -10.61 -38.55 9.47
N ARG A 178 -11.56 -39.30 8.90
CA ARG A 178 -11.42 -39.84 7.53
C ARG A 178 -11.32 -38.74 6.49
N ALA A 179 -12.15 -37.69 6.60
CA ALA A 179 -12.10 -36.53 5.73
C ALA A 179 -10.73 -35.83 5.82
N MET A 180 -10.22 -35.60 7.03
CA MET A 180 -8.88 -35.03 7.25
C MET A 180 -7.76 -35.90 6.69
N LEU A 181 -7.87 -37.23 6.79
CA LEU A 181 -6.90 -38.16 6.19
C LEU A 181 -6.98 -38.14 4.66
N THR A 182 -8.17 -37.98 4.09
CA THR A 182 -8.34 -37.86 2.63
C THR A 182 -7.84 -36.52 2.11
N THR A 183 -8.11 -35.41 2.81
CA THR A 183 -7.58 -34.09 2.44
C THR A 183 -6.06 -34.06 2.59
N ARG A 184 -5.51 -34.65 3.66
CA ARG A 184 -4.06 -34.85 3.80
C ARG A 184 -3.48 -35.60 2.60
N ARG A 185 -4.03 -36.76 2.24
CA ARG A 185 -3.57 -37.52 1.07
C ARG A 185 -3.65 -36.71 -0.22
N HIS A 186 -4.73 -35.96 -0.42
CA HIS A 186 -4.92 -35.16 -1.61
C HIS A 186 -3.94 -33.98 -1.69
N LEU A 187 -3.70 -33.30 -0.57
CA LEU A 187 -2.70 -32.23 -0.47
C LEU A 187 -1.29 -32.76 -0.64
N THR A 188 -0.97 -33.92 -0.07
CA THR A 188 0.33 -34.59 -0.28
C THR A 188 0.52 -34.91 -1.75
N LYS A 189 -0.48 -35.50 -2.41
CA LYS A 189 -0.44 -35.77 -3.85
C LYS A 189 -0.30 -34.50 -4.69
N TRP A 190 -1.05 -33.45 -4.36
CA TRP A 190 -0.94 -32.17 -5.05
C TRP A 190 0.44 -31.54 -4.87
N LEU A 191 1.03 -31.68 -3.67
CA LEU A 191 2.37 -31.18 -3.38
C LEU A 191 3.43 -31.98 -4.15
N GLU A 192 3.29 -33.31 -4.23
CA GLU A 192 4.11 -34.18 -5.07
C GLU A 192 4.00 -33.78 -6.55
N GLU A 193 2.79 -33.64 -7.09
CA GLU A 193 2.54 -33.19 -8.48
C GLU A 193 3.08 -31.77 -8.74
N SER A 194 3.04 -30.88 -7.74
CA SER A 194 3.60 -29.53 -7.85
C SER A 194 5.13 -29.52 -7.83
N LEU A 195 5.75 -30.42 -7.06
CA LEU A 195 7.19 -30.62 -7.01
C LEU A 195 7.69 -31.26 -8.30
N GLU A 196 6.98 -32.25 -8.84
CA GLU A 196 7.27 -32.88 -10.14
C GLU A 196 7.23 -31.82 -11.27
N LYS A 197 6.19 -30.98 -11.31
CA LYS A 197 6.11 -29.86 -12.27
C LYS A 197 7.23 -28.83 -12.09
N CYS A 198 7.66 -28.57 -10.85
CA CYS A 198 8.80 -27.69 -10.61
C CYS A 198 10.11 -28.34 -11.03
N GLN A 199 10.26 -29.66 -10.90
CA GLN A 199 11.45 -30.42 -11.29
C GLN A 199 11.57 -30.55 -12.81
N ASP A 200 10.48 -30.80 -13.53
CA ASP A 200 10.45 -30.83 -14.99
C ASP A 200 10.79 -29.47 -15.63
N ASN A 201 10.41 -28.37 -14.98
CA ASN A 201 10.78 -27.01 -15.44
C ASN A 201 12.28 -26.66 -15.26
N PHE A 202 13.06 -27.51 -14.57
CA PHE A 202 14.53 -27.40 -14.52
C PHE A 202 15.25 -28.41 -15.44
N GLY A 203 14.50 -29.24 -16.18
CA GLY A 203 15.04 -30.34 -17.00
C GLY A 203 14.86 -30.19 -18.50
N GLU A 204 14.16 -29.17 -19.01
CA GLU A 204 13.86 -29.09 -20.44
C GLU A 204 14.78 -28.10 -21.18
N HIS A 205 16.02 -28.52 -21.45
CA HIS A 205 16.79 -28.07 -22.61
C HIS A 205 17.67 -29.21 -23.16
N GLY A 206 17.22 -29.77 -24.28
CA GLY A 206 17.91 -30.75 -25.13
C GLY A 206 17.33 -32.15 -24.92
N GLY A 207 16.71 -32.81 -25.89
CA GLY A 207 16.78 -32.71 -27.34
C GLY A 207 16.65 -34.14 -27.85
N ASP A 208 15.70 -34.34 -28.76
CA ASP A 208 15.49 -35.44 -29.71
C ASP A 208 16.28 -36.77 -29.56
N ASP A 209 15.49 -37.84 -29.49
CA ASP A 209 15.71 -39.16 -30.07
C ASP A 209 17.10 -39.79 -29.96
N LYS A 210 17.30 -40.63 -28.92
CA LYS A 210 18.13 -41.84 -29.01
C LYS A 210 17.56 -42.94 -28.12
N ASP A 211 16.91 -43.89 -28.79
CA ASP A 211 17.13 -45.33 -28.66
C ASP A 211 17.93 -45.73 -27.40
N VAL A 212 17.22 -46.07 -26.33
CA VAL A 212 17.83 -46.69 -25.14
C VAL A 212 18.08 -48.16 -25.48
N GLN A 213 19.19 -48.34 -26.16
CA GLN A 213 19.91 -49.59 -26.22
C GLN A 213 20.38 -49.93 -24.80
N ASP A 214 19.90 -51.08 -24.33
CA ASP A 214 20.39 -51.90 -23.24
C ASP A 214 21.85 -51.61 -22.81
N PRO A 215 22.10 -51.15 -21.57
CA PRO A 215 23.43 -51.24 -20.99
C PRO A 215 23.56 -52.55 -20.22
N GLY A 216 24.28 -53.48 -20.84
CA GLY A 216 24.86 -54.61 -20.15
C GLY A 216 25.73 -54.20 -18.93
N PRO A 217 26.00 -55.16 -18.02
CA PRO A 217 26.34 -54.89 -16.64
C PRO A 217 27.80 -54.48 -16.51
N GLY A 218 28.06 -53.31 -15.93
CA GLY A 218 29.45 -52.91 -15.69
C GLY A 218 29.65 -51.50 -15.16
N GLN A 219 29.67 -51.44 -13.82
CA GLN A 219 30.43 -50.48 -12.99
C GLN A 219 29.75 -49.16 -12.60
N ASN A 220 29.39 -49.17 -11.30
CA ASN A 220 29.26 -48.04 -10.38
C ASN A 220 27.89 -47.36 -10.29
N GLY A 221 26.83 -48.17 -10.21
CA GLY A 221 25.73 -47.85 -9.31
C GLY A 221 26.12 -48.34 -7.93
N GLU A 222 26.46 -47.43 -7.02
CA GLU A 222 26.58 -47.75 -5.60
C GLU A 222 25.19 -48.25 -5.17
N VAL A 223 25.05 -49.56 -4.99
CA VAL A 223 23.82 -50.17 -4.50
C VAL A 223 23.59 -49.54 -3.13
N ILE A 224 22.60 -48.64 -3.06
CA ILE A 224 22.17 -48.02 -1.81
C ILE A 224 21.69 -49.18 -0.93
N THR A 225 22.55 -49.62 -0.01
CA THR A 225 22.19 -50.62 0.98
C THR A 225 21.37 -49.93 2.08
N ASP A 226 20.48 -50.68 2.73
CA ASP A 226 19.68 -50.17 3.85
C ASP A 226 20.59 -49.55 4.94
N ASP A 227 21.80 -50.09 5.12
CA ASP A 227 22.82 -49.56 6.03
C ASP A 227 23.24 -48.11 5.70
N MET A 228 23.32 -47.73 4.42
CA MET A 228 23.65 -46.36 4.01
C MET A 228 22.49 -45.40 4.28
N ILE A 229 21.25 -45.88 4.19
CA ILE A 229 20.05 -45.11 4.51
C ILE A 229 19.97 -44.88 6.01
N ASP A 230 20.23 -45.91 6.82
CA ASP A 230 20.26 -45.83 8.28
C ASP A 230 21.35 -44.86 8.75
N GLU A 231 22.55 -44.89 8.16
CA GLU A 231 23.59 -43.92 8.46
C GLU A 231 23.20 -42.48 8.11
N GLN A 232 22.53 -42.26 6.98
CA GLN A 232 22.04 -40.93 6.60
C GLN A 232 20.91 -40.47 7.52
N TYR A 233 20.07 -41.41 7.97
CA TYR A 233 18.97 -41.13 8.88
C TYR A 233 19.48 -40.77 10.28
N GLU A 234 20.50 -41.47 10.80
CA GLU A 234 21.17 -41.12 12.05
C GLU A 234 21.84 -39.75 11.97
N ARG A 235 22.53 -39.44 10.86
CA ARG A 235 23.10 -38.10 10.63
C ARG A 235 22.02 -37.01 10.60
N TYR A 236 20.85 -37.31 10.04
CA TYR A 236 19.70 -36.41 10.04
C TYR A 236 19.10 -36.21 11.44
N LEU A 237 18.95 -37.28 12.23
CA LEU A 237 18.48 -37.20 13.61
C LEU A 237 19.42 -36.39 14.50
N ASP A 238 20.73 -36.58 14.33
CA ASP A 238 21.76 -35.79 15.00
C ASP A 238 21.70 -34.31 14.63
N ALA A 239 21.54 -33.99 13.34
CA ALA A 239 21.38 -32.61 12.89
C ALA A 239 20.12 -31.97 13.49
N ARG A 240 19.02 -32.72 13.54
CA ARG A 240 17.76 -32.28 14.14
C ARG A 240 17.89 -32.05 15.65
N ARG A 241 18.60 -32.93 16.36
CA ARG A 241 18.88 -32.78 17.79
C ARG A 241 19.71 -31.51 18.06
N ARG A 242 20.76 -31.27 17.27
CA ARG A 242 21.57 -30.05 17.36
C ARG A 242 20.76 -28.77 17.13
N ILE A 243 19.79 -28.79 16.23
CA ILE A 243 18.90 -27.64 16.00
C ILE A 243 17.97 -27.42 17.20
N ILE A 244 17.41 -28.50 17.77
CA ILE A 244 16.56 -28.42 18.96
C ILE A 244 17.38 -27.88 20.14
N ASP A 245 18.58 -28.41 20.37
CA ASP A 245 19.48 -27.93 21.43
C ASP A 245 19.85 -26.45 21.20
N ALA A 246 20.08 -26.02 19.96
CA ALA A 246 20.34 -24.62 19.65
C ALA A 246 19.12 -23.72 19.93
N VAL A 247 17.91 -24.20 19.62
CA VAL A 247 16.67 -23.48 19.93
C VAL A 247 16.40 -23.44 21.43
N ASP A 248 16.68 -24.51 22.16
CA ASP A 248 16.53 -24.56 23.62
C ASP A 248 17.55 -23.66 24.32
N ASN A 249 18.78 -23.58 23.80
CA ASN A 249 19.79 -22.63 24.26
C ASN A 249 19.42 -21.16 23.96
N LEU A 250 18.72 -20.90 22.85
CA LEU A 250 18.19 -19.56 22.52
C LEU A 250 16.93 -19.21 23.33
N ARG A 251 16.19 -20.23 23.78
CA ARG A 251 14.99 -20.10 24.62
C ARG A 251 15.32 -20.08 26.12
N ALA A 252 16.54 -20.42 26.51
CA ALA A 252 17.01 -20.29 27.87
C ALA A 252 16.93 -18.79 28.29
N PRO A 253 16.26 -18.47 29.41
CA PRO A 253 16.13 -17.09 29.87
C PRO A 253 17.52 -16.51 30.16
N ILE A 254 17.80 -15.36 29.53
CA ILE A 254 19.02 -14.57 29.72
C ILE A 254 19.14 -14.27 31.23
N PRO A 255 20.22 -14.71 31.92
CA PRO A 255 20.38 -14.39 33.32
C PRO A 255 20.54 -12.88 33.48
N PHE A 256 19.57 -12.29 34.19
CA PHE A 256 19.53 -10.90 34.57
C PHE A 256 20.71 -10.60 35.49
N LYS A 257 21.83 -10.10 34.94
CA LYS A 257 22.92 -9.53 35.74
C LYS A 257 22.51 -8.13 36.22
N GLY A 258 21.82 -8.09 37.35
CA GLY A 258 21.76 -6.92 38.20
C GLY A 258 22.70 -7.09 39.40
N GLY A 259 23.44 -6.03 39.75
CA GLY A 259 24.05 -5.88 41.06
C GLY A 259 25.58 -5.95 41.09
N GLU A 260 26.17 -4.83 41.50
CA GLU A 260 27.57 -4.63 41.84
C GLU A 260 28.04 -5.45 43.05
N SER A 261 29.37 -5.58 43.16
CA SER A 261 30.19 -5.84 44.36
C SER A 261 30.70 -7.28 44.60
N THR A 262 32.01 -7.42 44.34
CA THR A 262 33.05 -8.08 45.16
C THR A 262 32.85 -9.52 45.63
N GLU A 263 33.65 -10.47 45.12
CA GLU A 263 34.76 -11.08 45.87
C GLU A 263 35.64 -11.99 44.98
N GLN A 264 36.94 -11.96 45.24
CA GLN A 264 37.97 -12.76 44.58
C GLN A 264 38.06 -14.15 45.22
N GLN A 265 38.18 -15.23 44.42
CA GLN A 265 39.33 -16.15 44.43
C GLN A 265 39.12 -17.39 43.52
N PRO A 266 40.20 -18.12 43.17
CA PRO A 266 40.38 -18.70 41.84
C PRO A 266 40.11 -20.21 41.79
N HIS A 267 39.85 -20.72 40.60
CA HIS A 267 40.27 -22.07 40.26
C HIS A 267 40.56 -22.19 38.76
N GLU A 268 41.78 -22.63 38.48
CA GLU A 268 42.24 -23.13 37.20
C GLU A 268 41.42 -24.37 36.80
N GLU A 269 41.12 -24.55 35.51
CA GLU A 269 41.51 -25.76 34.78
C GLU A 269 41.14 -25.69 33.29
N GLN A 270 42.21 -25.79 32.50
CA GLN A 270 42.39 -26.25 31.12
C GLN A 270 41.15 -26.75 30.33
N GLY A 271 40.94 -26.13 29.17
CA GLY A 271 40.03 -26.65 28.13
C GLY A 271 40.33 -26.05 26.76
N LYS A 272 41.40 -26.54 26.13
CA LYS A 272 41.80 -26.42 24.70
C LYS A 272 40.97 -25.45 23.84
N ALA A 273 41.57 -24.29 23.56
CA ALA A 273 41.21 -23.45 22.43
C ALA A 273 41.45 -24.20 21.11
N THR A 274 40.43 -24.86 20.58
CA THR A 274 40.41 -25.21 19.16
C THR A 274 40.13 -23.92 18.39
N ARG A 275 41.20 -23.31 17.85
CA ARG A 275 41.12 -22.33 16.76
C ARG A 275 40.38 -22.99 15.59
N GLN A 276 39.05 -22.96 15.60
CA GLN A 276 38.29 -23.07 14.36
C GLN A 276 38.37 -21.73 13.67
N LYS A 277 39.04 -21.75 12.53
CA LYS A 277 39.17 -20.68 11.55
C LYS A 277 37.76 -20.20 11.16
N GLY A 278 37.25 -19.20 11.88
CA GLY A 278 35.97 -18.55 11.62
C GLY A 278 36.02 -17.69 10.36
N LEU A 279 36.19 -18.32 9.20
CA LEU A 279 35.98 -17.69 7.90
C LEU A 279 34.55 -18.02 7.46
N GLY A 280 33.61 -17.14 7.81
CA GLY A 280 32.22 -17.24 7.36
C GLY A 280 31.27 -16.33 8.13
N GLY A 281 31.49 -16.13 9.44
CA GLY A 281 30.65 -15.28 10.27
C GLY A 281 30.73 -13.80 9.89
N SER A 282 31.92 -13.28 9.62
CA SER A 282 32.10 -11.86 9.26
C SER A 282 31.49 -11.51 7.90
N ALA A 283 31.56 -12.39 6.90
CA ALA A 283 30.98 -12.14 5.59
C ALA A 283 29.44 -12.21 5.61
N VAL A 284 28.86 -13.13 6.37
CA VAL A 284 27.40 -13.23 6.55
C VAL A 284 26.88 -12.06 7.38
N LEU A 285 27.56 -11.69 8.48
CA LEU A 285 27.23 -10.51 9.28
C LEU A 285 27.30 -9.23 8.43
N ASN A 286 28.32 -9.08 7.58
CA ASN A 286 28.47 -7.91 6.72
C ASN A 286 27.40 -7.86 5.61
N ASN A 287 26.93 -9.01 5.10
CA ASN A 287 25.80 -9.05 4.16
C ASN A 287 24.45 -8.78 4.84
N VAL A 288 24.24 -9.25 6.07
CA VAL A 288 23.06 -8.91 6.88
C VAL A 288 23.07 -7.43 7.25
N GLU A 289 24.22 -6.89 7.63
CA GLU A 289 24.37 -5.48 7.95
C GLU A 289 24.23 -4.57 6.71
N ARG A 290 24.67 -5.02 5.54
CA ARG A 290 24.52 -4.27 4.28
C ARG A 290 23.11 -4.33 3.68
N ASN A 291 22.39 -5.44 3.82
CA ASN A 291 21.08 -5.61 3.15
C ASN A 291 19.88 -5.50 4.11
N LEU A 292 19.98 -6.07 5.31
CA LEU A 292 18.88 -6.17 6.27
C LEU A 292 18.73 -4.91 7.11
N LEU A 293 19.83 -4.25 7.50
CA LEU A 293 19.78 -2.99 8.28
C LEU A 293 19.15 -1.83 7.50
N PRO A 294 19.49 -1.56 6.23
CA PRO A 294 18.79 -0.54 5.44
C PRO A 294 17.31 -0.85 5.25
N SER A 295 16.97 -2.12 5.04
CA SER A 295 15.58 -2.58 4.92
C SER A 295 14.80 -2.38 6.23
N LEU A 296 15.42 -2.64 7.38
CA LEU A 296 14.83 -2.41 8.70
C LEU A 296 14.62 -0.91 8.96
N ARG A 297 15.62 -0.08 8.62
CA ARG A 297 15.51 1.39 8.70
C ARG A 297 14.40 1.90 7.80
N HIS A 298 14.32 1.43 6.55
CA HIS A 298 13.26 1.79 5.63
C HIS A 298 11.88 1.38 6.17
N ASN A 299 11.74 0.18 6.72
CA ASN A 299 10.50 -0.27 7.34
C ASN A 299 10.10 0.60 8.55
N SER A 300 11.06 1.01 9.38
CA SER A 300 10.80 1.92 10.51
C SER A 300 10.32 3.31 10.05
N VAL A 301 10.92 3.83 8.98
CA VAL A 301 10.52 5.10 8.37
C VAL A 301 9.12 4.98 7.76
N VAL A 302 8.85 3.93 6.98
CA VAL A 302 7.50 3.65 6.43
C VAL A 302 6.46 3.53 7.53
N LYS A 303 6.75 2.83 8.63
CA LYS A 303 5.84 2.74 9.79
C LYS A 303 5.55 4.10 10.40
N SER A 304 6.58 4.96 10.55
CA SER A 304 6.38 6.32 11.06
C SER A 304 5.53 7.18 10.12
N HIS A 305 5.74 7.09 8.80
CA HIS A 305 4.90 7.76 7.81
C HIS A 305 3.45 7.24 7.84
N LEU A 306 3.24 5.93 7.95
CA LEU A 306 1.90 5.36 8.08
C LEU A 306 1.21 5.80 9.37
N ALA A 307 1.94 5.93 10.47
CA ALA A 307 1.41 6.45 11.72
C ALA A 307 0.99 7.92 11.57
N LEU A 308 1.83 8.76 10.96
CA LEU A 308 1.52 10.16 10.70
C LEU A 308 0.31 10.32 9.77
N ILE A 309 0.21 9.52 8.70
CA ILE A 309 -0.94 9.54 7.79
C ILE A 309 -2.22 9.12 8.52
N ARG A 310 -2.14 8.13 9.42
CA ARG A 310 -3.29 7.73 10.24
C ARG A 310 -3.74 8.84 11.19
N GLU A 311 -2.79 9.50 11.85
CA GLU A 311 -3.09 10.64 12.73
C GLU A 311 -3.75 11.78 11.94
N GLN A 312 -3.22 12.11 10.77
CA GLN A 312 -3.82 13.11 9.86
C GLN A 312 -5.23 12.70 9.41
N LEU A 313 -5.43 11.43 9.05
CA LEU A 313 -6.74 10.93 8.65
C LEU A 313 -7.74 10.98 9.82
N ASP A 314 -7.30 10.64 11.03
CA ASP A 314 -8.15 10.70 12.22
C ASP A 314 -8.49 12.15 12.59
N ASP A 315 -7.55 13.08 12.41
CA ASP A 315 -7.78 14.52 12.60
C ASP A 315 -8.78 15.07 11.56
N GLU A 316 -8.63 14.70 10.29
CA GLU A 316 -9.58 15.06 9.23
C GLU A 316 -10.96 14.42 9.46
N ALA A 317 -11.01 13.15 9.87
CA ALA A 317 -12.25 12.47 10.23
C ALA A 317 -12.94 13.13 11.43
N ARG A 318 -12.18 13.56 12.46
CA ARG A 318 -12.73 14.31 13.59
C ARG A 318 -13.20 15.71 13.18
N ALA A 319 -12.45 16.40 12.31
CA ALA A 319 -12.83 17.71 11.81
C ALA A 319 -14.12 17.66 10.97
N THR A 320 -14.25 16.67 10.09
CA THR A 320 -15.46 16.46 9.27
C THR A 320 -16.67 16.09 10.13
N LYS A 321 -16.52 15.23 11.14
CA LYS A 321 -17.58 14.93 12.12
C LYS A 321 -18.05 16.19 12.84
N ASN A 322 -17.13 16.99 13.37
CA ASN A 322 -17.45 18.24 14.06
C ASN A 322 -18.13 19.27 13.14
N MET A 323 -17.68 19.37 11.88
CA MET A 323 -18.31 20.26 10.90
C MET A 323 -19.73 19.81 10.58
N LEU A 324 -19.95 18.51 10.42
CA LEU A 324 -21.26 17.95 10.15
C LEU A 324 -22.22 18.14 11.33
N ASP A 325 -21.72 18.07 12.56
CA ASP A 325 -22.51 18.36 13.76
C ASP A 325 -22.93 19.83 13.83
N ARG A 326 -22.00 20.75 13.57
CA ARG A 326 -22.33 22.19 13.49
C ARG A 326 -23.36 22.47 12.39
N LEU A 327 -23.16 21.88 11.22
CA LEU A 327 -24.12 21.99 10.12
C LEU A 327 -25.48 21.41 10.52
N SER A 328 -25.51 20.34 11.32
CA SER A 328 -26.75 19.76 11.80
C SER A 328 -27.49 20.67 12.78
N ASP A 329 -26.76 21.37 13.67
CA ASP A 329 -27.32 22.33 14.62
C ASP A 329 -27.87 23.58 13.91
N GLU A 330 -27.20 24.02 12.84
CA GLU A 330 -27.57 25.19 12.03
C GLU A 330 -28.66 24.86 10.98
N SER A 331 -28.89 23.59 10.68
CA SER A 331 -29.84 23.18 9.64
C SER A 331 -31.29 23.44 10.05
N GLN A 332 -31.93 24.39 9.38
CA GLN A 332 -33.36 24.66 9.54
C GLN A 332 -34.24 23.51 9.05
N LEU A 333 -33.74 22.72 8.08
CA LEU A 333 -34.47 21.57 7.53
C LEU A 333 -34.63 20.47 8.59
N LEU A 334 -33.59 20.21 9.38
CA LEU A 334 -33.65 19.27 10.48
C LEU A 334 -34.56 19.74 11.63
N GLN A 335 -34.60 21.04 11.88
CA GLN A 335 -35.51 21.62 12.86
C GLN A 335 -36.97 21.48 12.43
N ALA A 336 -37.25 21.62 11.12
CA ALA A 336 -38.59 21.47 10.56
C ALA A 336 -39.05 20.00 10.49
N PHE A 337 -38.14 19.06 10.21
CA PHE A 337 -38.44 17.63 10.07
C PHE A 337 -37.54 16.76 10.97
N PRO A 338 -37.74 16.78 12.30
CA PRO A 338 -36.92 16.00 13.23
C PRO A 338 -37.25 14.50 13.15
N ILE A 339 -36.22 13.64 13.17
CA ILE A 339 -36.41 12.19 13.36
C ILE A 339 -36.83 11.95 14.82
N LEU A 340 -38.14 11.76 15.03
CA LEU A 340 -38.71 11.50 16.36
C LEU A 340 -38.15 10.22 17.00
N ALA A 341 -37.79 9.21 16.20
CA ALA A 341 -37.26 7.94 16.66
C ALA A 341 -35.93 8.04 17.43
N ARG A 342 -35.15 9.12 17.25
CA ARG A 342 -33.84 9.31 17.90
C ARG A 342 -33.88 10.29 19.07
N SER A 343 -35.01 10.96 19.31
CA SER A 343 -35.18 11.76 20.52
C SER A 343 -35.49 10.82 21.68
N GLY A 344 -34.67 10.82 22.73
CA GLY A 344 -34.82 9.90 23.88
C GLY A 344 -36.17 9.95 24.61
N ARG A 345 -37.05 10.90 24.24
CA ARG A 345 -38.42 11.01 24.74
C ARG A 345 -39.42 10.15 23.95
N PHE A 346 -39.08 9.73 22.74
CA PHE A 346 -39.96 8.97 21.83
C PHE A 346 -39.40 7.60 21.42
N GLU A 347 -38.21 7.19 21.90
CA GLU A 347 -37.67 5.84 21.66
C GLU A 347 -38.67 4.73 22.03
N HIS A 348 -39.40 4.90 23.14
CA HIS A 348 -40.40 3.93 23.59
C HIS A 348 -41.68 3.92 22.73
N ALA A 349 -42.00 5.03 22.06
CA ALA A 349 -43.16 5.13 21.16
C ALA A 349 -42.82 4.68 19.73
N ALA A 350 -41.61 4.97 19.26
CA ALA A 350 -41.09 4.50 17.97
C ALA A 350 -40.98 2.97 17.93
N SER A 351 -40.60 2.33 19.06
CA SER A 351 -40.60 0.87 19.18
C SER A 351 -42.00 0.22 19.10
N ALA A 352 -43.07 0.99 19.30
CA ALA A 352 -44.44 0.49 19.27
C ALA A 352 -45.14 0.67 17.91
N ILE A 353 -44.66 1.58 17.06
CA ILE A 353 -45.29 1.96 15.80
C ILE A 353 -44.44 1.57 14.57
N GLY A 354 -43.12 1.42 14.70
CA GLY A 354 -42.22 1.18 13.57
C GLY A 354 -41.71 -0.26 13.47
N THR A 355 -41.91 -0.87 12.31
CA THR A 355 -41.32 -2.14 11.88
C THR A 355 -39.81 -2.18 12.18
N LYS A 356 -39.42 -3.23 12.91
CA LYS A 356 -38.06 -3.61 13.36
C LYS A 356 -36.98 -3.78 12.28
N SER A 357 -37.22 -3.33 11.04
CA SER A 357 -36.38 -3.65 9.88
C SER A 357 -35.19 -2.71 9.71
N GLU A 358 -35.33 -1.40 9.91
CA GLU A 358 -34.26 -0.45 9.53
C GLU A 358 -33.32 -0.10 10.69
N ALA A 359 -33.84 0.01 11.92
CA ALA A 359 -33.00 0.40 13.07
C ALA A 359 -32.02 -0.69 13.55
N ARG A 360 -32.16 -1.94 13.10
CA ARG A 360 -31.34 -3.08 13.54
C ARG A 360 -30.29 -3.53 12.51
N GLU A 361 -30.42 -3.14 11.24
CA GLU A 361 -29.37 -3.32 10.23
C GLU A 361 -28.22 -2.30 10.40
N ASP A 362 -28.51 -1.13 10.99
CA ASP A 362 -27.58 0.01 11.11
C ASP A 362 -26.41 -0.15 12.11
N GLN A 363 -26.36 -1.24 12.89
CA GLN A 363 -25.33 -1.41 13.94
C GLN A 363 -24.11 -2.24 13.50
N VAL A 364 -24.12 -2.79 12.28
CA VAL A 364 -23.04 -3.66 11.80
C VAL A 364 -22.32 -3.01 10.62
N GLY A 365 -21.58 -1.93 10.89
CA GLY A 365 -20.50 -1.48 10.00
C GLY A 365 -20.68 -0.19 9.23
N ASP A 366 -21.70 0.62 9.52
CA ASP A 366 -21.85 1.92 8.86
C ASP A 366 -20.85 2.95 9.40
N ASP A 367 -20.15 3.61 8.47
CA ASP A 367 -19.24 4.74 8.72
C ASP A 367 -19.95 5.82 9.55
N GLU A 368 -19.27 6.35 10.57
CA GLU A 368 -19.83 7.37 11.48
C GLU A 368 -20.30 8.63 10.74
N VAL A 369 -19.67 8.95 9.60
CA VAL A 369 -20.09 10.06 8.74
C VAL A 369 -21.44 9.75 8.08
N ALA A 370 -21.63 8.52 7.60
CA ALA A 370 -22.88 8.09 6.99
C ALA A 370 -24.04 8.18 8.01
N GLN A 371 -23.81 7.76 9.26
CA GLN A 371 -24.81 7.86 10.32
C GLN A 371 -25.26 9.30 10.63
N ARG A 372 -24.37 10.28 10.48
CA ARG A 372 -24.67 11.70 10.71
C ARG A 372 -25.37 12.37 9.54
N ILE A 373 -25.27 11.83 8.32
CA ILE A 373 -25.97 12.35 7.12
C ILE A 373 -27.41 11.81 7.03
N LYS A 374 -27.69 10.61 7.54
CA LYS A 374 -29.04 9.98 7.51
C LYS A 374 -30.19 10.93 7.91
N PRO A 375 -30.08 11.77 8.96
CA PRO A 375 -31.13 12.73 9.31
C PRO A 375 -31.46 13.73 8.21
N TRP A 376 -30.47 14.18 7.44
CA TRP A 376 -30.68 15.10 6.32
C TRP A 376 -31.40 14.42 5.17
N LEU A 377 -31.08 13.15 4.90
CA LEU A 377 -31.77 12.37 3.89
C LEU A 377 -33.26 12.22 4.23
N PHE A 378 -33.55 11.80 5.45
CA PHE A 378 -34.93 11.69 5.94
C PHE A 378 -35.67 13.03 5.89
N ALA A 379 -35.04 14.11 6.37
CA ALA A 379 -35.67 15.43 6.39
C ALA A 379 -35.92 15.97 4.98
N ALA A 380 -35.04 15.68 4.02
CA ALA A 380 -35.24 16.03 2.63
C ALA A 380 -36.42 15.27 2.00
N GLU A 381 -36.50 13.96 2.22
CA GLU A 381 -37.62 13.14 1.76
C GLU A 381 -38.95 13.59 2.39
N ALA A 382 -38.97 13.82 3.71
CA ALA A 382 -40.15 14.31 4.41
C ALA A 382 -40.59 15.70 3.90
N ALA A 383 -39.63 16.58 3.60
CA ALA A 383 -39.92 17.88 3.01
C ALA A 383 -40.48 17.77 1.59
N GLU A 384 -39.99 16.84 0.77
CA GLU A 384 -40.52 16.57 -0.56
C GLU A 384 -41.98 16.08 -0.50
N VAL A 385 -42.27 15.14 0.41
CA VAL A 385 -43.64 14.65 0.64
C VAL A 385 -44.54 15.78 1.16
N ALA A 386 -44.06 16.61 2.09
CA ALA A 386 -44.84 17.74 2.61
C ALA A 386 -45.12 18.79 1.52
N LEU A 387 -44.13 19.09 0.68
CA LEU A 387 -44.24 20.06 -0.39
C LEU A 387 -45.18 19.56 -1.50
N SER A 388 -45.07 18.30 -1.90
CA SER A 388 -45.99 17.68 -2.86
C SER A 388 -47.42 17.66 -2.34
N SER A 389 -47.65 17.29 -1.07
CA SER A 389 -48.97 17.36 -0.44
C SER A 389 -49.52 18.79 -0.39
N ASN A 390 -48.67 19.78 -0.12
CA ASN A 390 -49.10 21.18 -0.11
C ASN A 390 -49.45 21.66 -1.53
N MET A 391 -48.66 21.30 -2.54
CA MET A 391 -48.96 21.60 -3.94
C MET A 391 -50.29 20.99 -4.37
N GLU A 392 -50.56 19.74 -4.00
CA GLU A 392 -51.84 19.08 -4.28
C GLU A 392 -53.02 19.79 -3.60
N LYS A 393 -52.87 20.21 -2.33
CA LYS A 393 -53.90 21.00 -1.63
C LYS A 393 -54.16 22.35 -2.30
N GLN A 394 -53.10 23.06 -2.69
CA GLN A 394 -53.23 24.35 -3.39
C GLN A 394 -53.86 24.19 -4.76
N LEU A 395 -53.52 23.12 -5.49
CA LEU A 395 -54.16 22.79 -6.76
C LEU A 395 -55.65 22.45 -6.55
N GLY A 396 -55.97 21.65 -5.54
CA GLY A 396 -57.34 21.34 -5.15
C GLY A 396 -58.16 22.60 -4.85
N GLN A 397 -57.64 23.49 -3.99
CA GLN A 397 -58.26 24.77 -3.69
C GLN A 397 -58.42 25.66 -4.93
N GLY A 398 -57.43 25.67 -5.83
CA GLY A 398 -57.51 26.38 -7.11
C GLY A 398 -58.61 25.83 -8.02
N THR A 399 -58.73 24.51 -8.13
CA THR A 399 -59.80 23.87 -8.93
C THR A 399 -61.18 24.12 -8.32
N GLU A 400 -61.32 24.07 -7.00
CA GLU A 400 -62.57 24.38 -6.32
C GLU A 400 -62.95 25.85 -6.54
N ALA A 401 -62.01 26.78 -6.39
CA ALA A 401 -62.21 28.19 -6.71
C ALA A 401 -62.63 28.39 -8.17
N MET A 402 -61.98 27.72 -9.13
CA MET A 402 -62.39 27.76 -10.55
C MET A 402 -63.81 27.22 -10.76
N HIS A 403 -64.18 26.13 -10.10
CA HIS A 403 -65.54 25.59 -10.17
C HIS A 403 -66.57 26.54 -9.56
N THR A 404 -66.27 27.21 -8.45
CA THR A 404 -67.17 28.21 -7.85
C THR A 404 -67.36 29.42 -8.78
N VAL A 405 -66.28 29.93 -9.38
CA VAL A 405 -66.35 31.03 -10.36
C VAL A 405 -67.15 30.60 -11.58
N SER A 406 -66.87 29.43 -12.15
CA SER A 406 -67.60 28.88 -13.30
C SER A 406 -69.10 28.74 -13.00
N ARG A 407 -69.47 28.25 -11.82
CA ARG A 407 -70.87 28.15 -11.39
C ARG A 407 -71.53 29.52 -11.27
N SER A 408 -70.86 30.48 -10.61
CA SER A 408 -71.37 31.85 -10.50
C SER A 408 -71.56 32.53 -11.86
N LEU A 409 -70.66 32.28 -12.83
CA LEU A 409 -70.78 32.80 -14.19
C LEU A 409 -71.95 32.15 -14.94
N ALA A 410 -72.14 30.85 -14.77
CA ALA A 410 -73.30 30.14 -15.34
C ALA A 410 -74.64 30.64 -14.76
N GLU A 411 -74.69 30.94 -13.46
CA GLU A 411 -75.85 31.57 -12.82
C GLU A 411 -76.13 32.97 -13.39
N LEU A 412 -75.08 33.79 -13.56
CA LEU A 412 -75.21 35.12 -14.18
C LEU A 412 -75.66 35.06 -15.64
N SER A 413 -75.19 34.08 -16.41
CA SER A 413 -75.62 33.91 -17.82
C SER A 413 -77.07 33.46 -17.92
N LEU A 414 -77.54 32.60 -17.01
CA LEU A 414 -78.94 32.18 -16.92
C LEU A 414 -79.87 33.35 -16.52
N LEU A 415 -79.45 34.19 -15.58
CA LEU A 415 -80.17 35.42 -15.22
C LEU A 415 -80.24 36.43 -16.38
N LYS A 416 -79.19 36.50 -17.20
CA LYS A 416 -79.20 37.36 -18.39
C LYS A 416 -80.19 36.87 -19.45
N ASN A 417 -80.26 35.55 -19.68
CA ASN A 417 -81.15 34.97 -20.68
C ASN A 417 -82.63 35.07 -20.26
N THR A 418 -82.94 34.84 -18.98
CA THR A 418 -84.31 34.99 -18.45
C THR A 418 -84.85 36.43 -18.56
N LYS A 419 -84.00 37.45 -18.38
CA LYS A 419 -84.38 38.86 -18.62
C LYS A 419 -84.61 39.19 -20.10
N LEU A 420 -84.02 38.45 -21.03
CA LEU A 420 -84.28 38.65 -22.46
C LEU A 420 -85.61 38.01 -22.88
N ASP A 421 -85.98 36.88 -22.29
CA ASP A 421 -87.25 36.21 -22.56
C ASP A 421 -88.46 36.98 -22.00
N GLU A 422 -88.34 37.63 -20.82
CA GLU A 422 -89.42 38.49 -20.30
C GLU A 422 -89.65 39.77 -21.12
N ASN A 423 -88.64 40.24 -21.87
CA ASN A 423 -88.79 41.39 -22.77
C ASN A 423 -89.43 41.03 -24.13
N PHE A 424 -89.74 39.75 -24.37
CA PHE A 424 -90.37 39.25 -25.61
C PHE A 424 -91.85 38.86 -25.47
N VAL A 425 -92.48 39.09 -24.30
CA VAL A 425 -93.88 38.72 -24.01
C VAL A 425 -94.83 39.95 -23.91
N LEU A 426 -94.41 41.11 -24.41
CA LEU A 426 -95.30 42.25 -24.70
C LEU A 426 -95.44 42.42 -26.21
#